data_AF-A0A084VRH4-F1
#
_entry.id   AF-A0A084VRH4-F1
#
_cell.length_a   1.000
_cell.length_b   1.000
_cell.length_c   1.000
_cell.angle_alpha   90.00
_cell.angle_beta   90.00
_cell.angle_gamma   90.00
#
_symmetry.space_group_name_H-M   'P 1'
#
loop_
_entity.id
_entity.type
_entity.pdbx_description
1 polymer ?
#
loop_
_entity_poly.entity_id
_entity_poly.type
_entity_poly.pdbx_seq_one_letter_code
_entity_poly.pdbx_strand_id
1 'polypeptide(L)'
;MASLVAAFSGVFTKPRALALLQYTTVRYRRKPRWLGTAKSKLFRVPERRKQIEEEVEELKRLHNNYRTQMKAVRNFLRDEVEAYKLVSRAGLVLQSPEEEEAEWQEALRRNDEWNQQTAAVREERLAAERAARKEFILERLVLKEQREMSKQEEVEAKVRAEKEQSKTFITRENIDKAIELALVQPTSYNFALDRDGNIHRANNSSTTDNSQTN
;
A
#
# COMPACT_ATOMS: atom_id res chain seq x y z
N MET A 1 65.80 -27.96 -25.58
CA MET A 1 64.92 -27.25 -26.53
C MET A 1 63.69 -28.11 -26.78
N ALA A 2 62.75 -28.13 -25.84
CA ALA A 2 61.52 -28.91 -25.93
C ALA A 2 60.38 -27.96 -26.31
N SER A 3 59.89 -28.06 -27.55
CA SER A 3 58.76 -27.27 -28.05
C SER A 3 57.44 -27.95 -27.66
N LEU A 4 56.80 -27.39 -26.64
CA LEU A 4 55.39 -27.61 -26.31
C LEU A 4 54.52 -26.96 -27.40
N VAL A 5 54.10 -27.73 -28.40
CA VAL A 5 52.99 -27.35 -29.28
C VAL A 5 51.72 -27.90 -28.62
N ALA A 6 51.08 -27.05 -27.82
CA ALA A 6 49.74 -27.29 -27.30
C ALA A 6 48.76 -27.32 -28.49
N ALA A 7 48.44 -28.52 -28.96
CA ALA A 7 47.33 -28.72 -29.88
C ALA A 7 46.03 -28.51 -29.09
N PHE A 8 45.53 -27.28 -29.09
CA PHE A 8 44.17 -26.96 -28.69
C PHE A 8 43.22 -27.61 -29.70
N SER A 9 42.95 -28.91 -29.52
CA SER A 9 41.81 -29.55 -30.14
C SER A 9 40.57 -28.90 -29.53
N GLY A 10 40.08 -27.86 -30.20
CA GLY A 10 38.81 -27.22 -29.90
C GLY A 10 37.69 -28.23 -30.12
N VAL A 11 37.50 -29.13 -29.15
CA VAL A 11 36.24 -29.83 -28.97
C VAL A 11 35.27 -28.72 -28.62
N PHE A 12 34.52 -28.29 -29.63
CA PHE A 12 33.40 -27.37 -29.49
C PHE A 12 32.35 -28.09 -28.63
N THR A 13 32.57 -28.15 -27.32
CA THR A 13 31.61 -28.64 -26.35
C THR A 13 30.52 -27.59 -26.31
N LYS A 14 29.52 -27.75 -27.18
CA LYS A 14 28.25 -27.03 -27.05
C LYS A 14 27.83 -27.13 -25.58
N PRO A 15 27.54 -26.02 -24.88
CA PRO A 15 27.01 -26.13 -23.53
C PRO A 15 25.71 -26.91 -23.65
N ARG A 16 25.71 -28.15 -23.17
CA ARG A 16 24.48 -28.90 -22.89
C ARG A 16 23.85 -28.26 -21.67
N ALA A 17 23.37 -27.03 -21.82
CA ALA A 17 22.28 -26.53 -21.02
C ALA A 17 21.03 -27.31 -21.44
N LEU A 18 20.94 -28.57 -21.01
CA LEU A 18 19.69 -29.29 -20.90
C LEU A 18 18.93 -28.58 -19.78
N ALA A 19 18.28 -27.48 -20.13
CA ALA A 19 17.14 -27.02 -19.36
C ALA A 19 16.15 -28.19 -19.38
N LEU A 20 16.10 -28.94 -18.28
CA LEU A 20 15.06 -29.89 -17.94
C LEU A 20 13.76 -29.13 -17.66
N LEU A 21 13.32 -28.30 -18.61
CA LEU A 21 11.95 -27.84 -18.67
C LEU A 21 11.16 -29.03 -19.21
N GLN A 22 10.78 -29.91 -18.28
CA GLN A 22 9.76 -30.92 -18.47
C GLN A 22 8.37 -30.26 -18.66
N TYR A 23 8.26 -29.35 -19.63
CA TYR A 23 6.97 -29.11 -20.25
C TYR A 23 6.72 -30.29 -21.17
N THR A 24 6.18 -31.36 -20.61
CA THR A 24 5.51 -32.38 -21.42
C THR A 24 4.33 -31.68 -22.09
N THR A 25 4.56 -31.12 -23.28
CA THR A 25 3.47 -30.72 -24.14
C THR A 25 2.62 -31.96 -24.34
N VAL A 26 1.45 -31.97 -23.71
CA VAL A 26 0.48 -33.05 -23.82
C VAL A 26 0.22 -33.18 -25.31
N ARG A 27 0.65 -34.30 -25.90
CA ARG A 27 0.44 -34.56 -27.32
C ARG A 27 -1.03 -34.94 -27.52
N TYR A 28 -1.94 -33.96 -27.40
CA TYR A 28 -3.39 -34.17 -27.44
C TYR A 28 -3.88 -34.96 -28.67
N ARG A 29 -3.11 -34.97 -29.78
CA ARG A 29 -3.44 -35.69 -31.01
C ARG A 29 -2.63 -36.97 -31.28
N ARG A 30 -1.61 -37.30 -30.47
CA ARG A 30 -0.76 -38.50 -30.70
C ARG A 30 -0.70 -39.36 -29.45
N LYS A 31 -0.41 -40.65 -29.64
CA LYS A 31 -0.27 -41.58 -28.50
C LYS A 31 0.80 -41.06 -27.52
N PRO A 32 0.49 -40.94 -26.22
CA PRO A 32 1.46 -40.53 -25.21
C PRO A 32 2.53 -41.62 -25.03
N ARG A 33 3.71 -41.26 -24.50
CA ARG A 33 4.86 -42.19 -24.43
C ARG A 33 4.60 -43.41 -23.53
N TRP A 34 3.75 -43.28 -22.51
CA TRP A 34 3.38 -44.37 -21.58
C TRP A 34 2.36 -45.34 -22.15
N LEU A 35 1.69 -44.99 -23.25
CA LEU A 35 0.72 -45.88 -23.88
C LEU A 35 1.48 -46.85 -24.81
N GLY A 36 1.25 -48.14 -24.61
CA GLY A 36 1.86 -49.19 -25.42
C GLY A 36 1.48 -49.12 -26.91
N THR A 37 2.24 -49.85 -27.73
CA THR A 37 1.88 -50.08 -29.13
C THR A 37 0.58 -50.89 -29.22
N ALA A 38 -0.21 -50.66 -30.27
CA ALA A 38 -1.43 -51.45 -30.46
C ALA A 38 -1.06 -52.90 -30.76
N LYS A 39 -1.90 -53.86 -30.32
CA LYS A 39 -1.64 -55.30 -30.53
C LYS A 39 -1.38 -55.66 -32.00
N SER A 40 -2.11 -55.05 -32.92
CA SER A 40 -1.95 -55.21 -34.37
C SER A 40 -0.67 -54.62 -34.96
N LYS A 41 0.07 -53.81 -34.20
CA LYS A 41 1.31 -53.14 -34.63
C LYS A 41 2.54 -53.62 -33.85
N LEU A 42 2.38 -54.48 -32.83
CA LEU A 42 3.48 -55.02 -32.01
C LEU A 42 4.56 -55.71 -32.86
N PHE A 43 4.13 -56.51 -33.84
CA PHE A 43 5.03 -57.33 -34.67
C PHE A 43 4.97 -56.96 -36.17
N ARG A 44 4.36 -55.82 -36.51
CA ARG A 44 4.24 -55.41 -37.91
C ARG A 44 5.54 -54.78 -38.40
N VAL A 45 6.29 -55.50 -39.22
CA VAL A 45 7.47 -54.97 -39.92
C VAL A 45 7.00 -54.22 -41.19
N PRO A 46 7.34 -52.92 -41.36
CA PRO A 46 7.05 -52.21 -42.60
C PRO A 46 7.87 -52.77 -43.76
N GLU A 47 7.20 -53.29 -44.77
CA GLU A 47 7.84 -53.75 -46.00
C GLU A 47 8.34 -52.57 -46.82
N ARG A 48 9.59 -52.65 -47.30
CA ARG A 48 10.15 -51.66 -48.22
C ARG A 48 9.65 -51.97 -49.63
N ARG A 49 9.15 -50.94 -50.32
CA ARG A 49 8.75 -51.08 -51.73
C ARG A 49 10.00 -51.35 -52.56
N LYS A 50 9.90 -52.28 -53.52
CA LYS A 50 10.94 -52.50 -54.53
C LYS A 50 11.00 -51.25 -55.41
N GLN A 51 12.19 -50.69 -55.57
CA GLN A 51 12.45 -49.51 -56.39
C GLN A 51 13.33 -49.93 -57.56
N ILE A 52 13.16 -49.27 -58.70
CA ILE A 52 14.03 -49.44 -59.86
C ILE A 52 15.34 -48.71 -59.56
N GLU A 53 16.48 -49.36 -59.80
CA GLU A 53 17.80 -48.83 -59.41
C GLU A 53 18.13 -47.53 -60.14
N GLU A 54 17.86 -47.47 -61.45
CA GLU A 54 18.06 -46.29 -62.29
C GLU A 54 17.29 -45.06 -61.78
N GLU A 55 16.03 -45.24 -61.38
CA GLU A 55 15.21 -44.14 -60.83
C GLU A 55 15.78 -43.62 -59.51
N VAL A 56 16.30 -44.51 -58.67
CA VAL A 56 16.89 -44.14 -57.38
C VAL A 56 18.16 -43.33 -57.58
N GLU A 57 18.98 -43.68 -58.57
CA GLU A 57 20.20 -42.94 -58.90
C GLU A 57 19.90 -41.55 -59.45
N GLU A 58 18.94 -41.43 -60.37
CA GLU A 58 18.53 -40.14 -60.91
C GLU A 58 17.88 -39.26 -59.84
N LEU A 59 17.01 -39.82 -58.99
CA LEU A 59 16.42 -39.09 -57.88
C LEU A 59 17.48 -38.60 -56.89
N LYS A 60 18.51 -39.41 -56.60
CA LYS A 60 19.64 -38.98 -55.77
C LYS A 60 20.41 -37.83 -56.43
N ARG A 61 20.71 -37.92 -57.73
CA ARG A 61 21.38 -36.85 -58.49
C ARG A 61 20.59 -35.55 -58.45
N LEU A 62 19.30 -35.60 -58.77
CA LEU A 62 18.41 -34.44 -58.75
C LEU A 62 18.29 -33.84 -57.34
N HIS A 63 18.14 -34.69 -56.31
CA HIS A 63 18.05 -34.23 -54.93
C HIS A 63 19.33 -33.54 -54.46
N ASN A 64 20.50 -34.06 -54.82
CA ASN A 64 21.79 -33.47 -54.49
C ASN A 64 21.96 -32.10 -55.17
N ASN A 65 21.60 -31.99 -56.45
CA ASN A 65 21.64 -30.74 -57.20
C ASN A 65 20.70 -29.69 -56.58
N TYR A 66 19.43 -30.05 -56.36
CA TYR A 66 18.45 -29.18 -55.74
C TYR A 66 18.90 -28.70 -54.35
N ARG A 67 19.37 -29.61 -53.49
CA ARG A 67 19.80 -29.28 -52.13
C ARG A 67 21.00 -28.34 -52.13
N THR A 68 21.91 -28.52 -53.09
CA THR A 68 23.07 -27.63 -53.26
C THR A 68 22.63 -26.22 -53.68
N GLN A 69 21.76 -26.11 -54.69
CA GLN A 69 21.19 -24.84 -55.12
C GLN A 69 20.43 -24.13 -54.00
N MET A 70 19.57 -24.85 -53.28
CA MET A 70 18.80 -24.29 -52.17
C MET A 70 19.68 -23.89 -50.97
N LYS A 71 20.80 -24.59 -50.76
CA LYS A 71 21.79 -24.20 -49.75
C LYS A 71 22.48 -22.88 -50.14
N ALA A 72 22.80 -22.68 -51.42
CA ALA A 72 23.36 -21.43 -51.91
C ALA A 72 22.39 -20.25 -51.68
N VAL A 73 21.11 -20.40 -52.06
CA VAL A 73 20.07 -19.39 -51.81
C VAL A 73 19.93 -19.06 -50.32
N ARG A 74 19.91 -20.09 -49.45
CA ARG A 74 19.82 -19.87 -48.01
C ARG A 74 21.03 -19.11 -47.46
N ASN A 75 22.23 -19.41 -47.94
CA ASN A 75 23.43 -18.71 -47.50
C ASN A 75 23.40 -17.24 -47.94
N PHE A 76 23.05 -16.97 -49.20
CA PHE A 76 22.86 -15.60 -49.69
C PHE A 76 21.89 -14.79 -48.81
N LEU A 77 20.72 -15.35 -48.48
CA LEU A 77 19.76 -14.67 -47.60
C LEU A 77 20.27 -14.46 -46.16
N ARG A 78 21.16 -15.33 -45.66
CA ARG A 78 21.79 -15.12 -44.35
C ARG A 78 22.78 -13.97 -44.40
N ASP A 79 23.60 -13.93 -45.44
CA ASP A 79 24.60 -12.89 -45.64
C ASP A 79 23.92 -11.52 -45.78
N GLU A 80 22.80 -11.43 -46.50
CA GLU A 80 21.96 -10.23 -46.58
C GLU A 80 21.41 -9.78 -45.22
N VAL A 81 20.90 -10.72 -44.41
CA VAL A 81 20.40 -10.40 -43.06
C VAL A 81 21.53 -9.95 -42.14
N GLU A 82 22.73 -10.52 -42.28
CA GLU A 82 23.91 -10.11 -41.52
C GLU A 82 24.40 -8.72 -41.96
N ALA A 83 24.46 -8.46 -43.26
CA ALA A 83 24.76 -7.15 -43.81
C ALA A 83 23.75 -6.10 -43.34
N TYR A 84 22.45 -6.40 -43.38
CA TYR A 84 21.41 -5.52 -42.85
C TYR A 84 21.59 -5.26 -41.36
N LYS A 85 21.96 -6.25 -40.53
CA LYS A 85 22.25 -6.01 -39.11
C LYS A 85 23.43 -5.07 -38.91
N LEU A 86 24.49 -5.20 -39.71
CA LEU A 86 25.64 -4.29 -39.64
C LEU A 86 25.26 -2.87 -40.07
N VAL A 87 24.50 -2.73 -41.15
CA VAL A 87 24.01 -1.44 -41.66
C VAL A 87 22.97 -0.83 -40.73
N SER A 88 22.07 -1.60 -40.11
CA SER A 88 21.17 -1.09 -39.07
C SER A 88 21.92 -0.70 -37.81
N ARG A 89 23.02 -1.38 -37.47
CA ARG A 89 23.84 -1.01 -36.32
C ARG A 89 24.71 0.23 -36.60
N ALA A 90 25.09 0.46 -37.84
CA ALA A 90 25.90 1.61 -38.27
C ALA A 90 25.05 2.78 -38.82
N GLY A 91 23.82 2.51 -39.25
CA GLY A 91 22.92 3.43 -39.94
C GLY A 91 21.61 3.68 -39.19
N LEU A 92 21.44 3.09 -38.00
CA LEU A 92 20.61 3.74 -37.00
C LEU A 92 21.37 5.00 -36.61
N VAL A 93 20.76 6.13 -36.93
CA VAL A 93 21.06 7.49 -36.45
C VAL A 93 20.96 7.48 -34.93
N LEU A 94 21.86 6.75 -34.28
CA LEU A 94 22.17 6.91 -32.88
C LEU A 94 22.92 8.24 -32.87
N GLN A 95 22.38 9.19 -32.13
CA GLN A 95 23.17 10.32 -31.67
C GLN A 95 24.52 9.79 -31.20
N SER A 96 25.60 10.54 -31.45
CA SER A 96 26.88 10.17 -30.85
C SER A 96 26.63 9.95 -29.35
N PRO A 97 27.24 8.94 -28.70
CA PRO A 97 27.10 8.78 -27.24
C PRO A 97 27.34 10.10 -26.48
N GLU A 98 28.19 10.97 -27.03
CA GLU A 98 28.47 12.32 -26.52
C GLU A 98 27.26 13.28 -26.61
N GLU A 99 26.48 13.21 -27.69
CA GLU A 99 25.25 13.99 -27.89
C GLU A 99 24.15 13.53 -26.93
N GLU A 100 23.99 12.20 -26.75
CA GLU A 100 23.04 11.63 -25.79
C GLU A 100 23.37 12.05 -24.35
N GLU A 101 24.66 12.02 -24.00
CA GLU A 101 25.15 12.48 -22.69
C GLU A 101 24.90 13.98 -22.49
N ALA A 102 25.13 14.81 -23.51
CA ALA A 102 24.87 16.24 -23.44
C ALA A 102 23.37 16.54 -23.21
N GLU A 103 22.47 15.90 -23.97
CA GLU A 103 21.02 16.04 -23.79
C GLU A 103 20.57 15.60 -22.39
N TRP A 104 21.16 14.51 -21.88
CA TRP A 104 20.89 14.02 -20.53
C TRP A 104 21.31 15.03 -19.46
N GLN A 105 22.48 15.64 -19.59
CA GLN A 105 22.96 16.66 -18.64
C GLN A 105 22.07 17.91 -18.65
N GLU A 106 21.60 18.34 -19.82
CA GLU A 106 20.64 19.45 -19.92
C GLU A 106 19.30 19.13 -19.24
N ALA A 107 18.82 17.90 -19.40
CA ALA A 107 17.59 17.43 -18.75
C ALA A 107 17.73 17.43 -17.22
N LEU A 108 18.88 16.97 -16.69
CA LEU A 108 19.18 17.02 -15.25
C LEU A 108 19.21 18.45 -14.74
N ARG A 109 19.91 19.35 -15.43
CA ARG A 109 20.00 20.76 -15.04
C ARG A 109 18.61 21.41 -14.94
N ARG A 110 17.75 21.17 -15.93
CA ARG A 110 16.37 21.66 -15.94
C ARG A 110 15.54 21.08 -14.79
N ASN A 111 15.75 19.81 -14.45
CA ASN A 111 15.08 19.18 -13.31
C ASN A 111 15.48 19.84 -11.99
N ASP A 112 16.78 20.10 -11.80
CA ASP A 112 17.30 20.75 -10.60
C ASP A 112 16.78 22.18 -10.46
N GLU A 113 16.76 22.96 -11.55
CA GLU A 113 16.17 24.30 -11.57
C GLU A 113 14.69 24.27 -11.14
N TRP A 114 13.92 23.30 -11.66
CA TRP A 114 12.50 23.16 -11.29
C TRP A 114 12.30 22.70 -9.84
N ASN A 115 13.16 21.80 -9.35
CA ASN A 115 13.15 21.36 -7.96
C ASN A 115 13.46 22.52 -7.01
N GLN A 116 14.42 23.37 -7.35
CA GLN A 116 14.76 24.56 -6.57
C GLN A 116 13.59 25.55 -6.49
N GLN A 117 12.94 25.84 -7.62
CA GLN A 117 11.74 26.69 -7.66
C GLN A 117 10.61 26.12 -6.80
N THR A 118 10.37 24.81 -6.91
CA THR A 118 9.32 24.13 -6.13
C THR A 118 9.65 24.10 -4.63
N ALA A 119 10.93 23.94 -4.28
CA ALA A 119 11.39 23.98 -2.89
C ALA A 119 11.17 25.36 -2.25
N ALA A 120 11.44 26.44 -2.98
CA ALA A 120 11.20 27.81 -2.51
C ALA A 120 9.71 28.03 -2.17
N VAL A 121 8.80 27.67 -3.09
CA VAL A 121 7.35 27.76 -2.88
C VAL A 121 6.90 26.91 -1.68
N ARG A 122 7.50 25.72 -1.50
CA ARG A 122 7.21 24.85 -0.36
C ARG A 122 7.63 25.48 0.97
N GLU A 123 8.81 26.09 1.03
CA GLU A 123 9.30 26.74 2.25
C GLU A 123 8.44 27.95 2.64
N GLU A 124 8.00 28.75 1.67
CA GLU A 124 7.06 29.86 1.91
C GLU A 124 5.75 29.35 2.52
N ARG A 125 5.16 28.29 1.92
CA ARG A 125 3.93 27.67 2.44
C ARG A 125 4.14 27.12 3.85
N LEU A 126 5.24 26.41 4.10
CA LEU A 126 5.53 25.85 5.42
C LEU A 126 5.78 26.93 6.47
N ALA A 127 6.39 28.06 6.10
CA ALA A 127 6.56 29.20 7.00
C ALA A 127 5.22 29.81 7.41
N ALA A 128 4.29 29.98 6.45
CA ALA A 128 2.93 30.44 6.72
C ALA A 128 2.16 29.47 7.63
N GLU A 129 2.22 28.17 7.34
CA GLU A 129 1.60 27.12 8.19
C GLU A 129 2.18 27.11 9.61
N ARG A 130 3.50 27.28 9.74
CA ARG A 130 4.17 27.39 11.06
C ARG A 130 3.69 28.61 11.84
N ALA A 131 3.51 29.75 11.17
CA ALA A 131 3.00 30.97 11.82
C ALA A 131 1.55 30.79 12.30
N ALA A 132 0.65 30.34 11.41
CA ALA A 132 -0.74 30.07 11.75
C ALA A 132 -0.87 29.03 12.87
N ARG A 133 0.00 28.00 12.88
CA ARG A 133 -0.01 27.00 13.93
C ARG A 133 0.40 27.56 15.29
N LYS A 134 1.36 28.49 15.33
CA LYS A 134 1.76 29.17 16.58
C LYS A 134 0.61 30.00 17.13
N GLU A 135 -0.06 30.77 16.28
CA GLU A 135 -1.22 31.58 16.66
C GLU A 135 -2.35 30.70 17.23
N PHE A 136 -2.69 29.62 16.55
CA PHE A 136 -3.70 28.66 17.02
C PHE A 136 -3.34 28.03 18.38
N ILE A 137 -2.06 27.71 18.60
CA ILE A 137 -1.61 27.16 19.90
C ILE A 137 -1.74 28.21 21.00
N LEU A 138 -1.37 29.46 20.73
CA LEU A 138 -1.48 30.56 21.70
C LEU A 138 -2.94 30.81 22.08
N GLU A 139 -3.84 30.91 21.10
CA GLU A 139 -5.27 31.09 21.36
C GLU A 139 -5.83 29.96 22.25
N ARG A 140 -5.44 28.72 21.95
CA ARG A 140 -5.89 27.56 22.72
C ARG A 140 -5.33 27.54 24.14
N LEU A 141 -4.11 28.03 24.34
CA LEU A 141 -3.52 28.18 25.68
C LEU A 141 -4.29 29.22 26.49
N VAL A 142 -4.57 30.40 25.92
CA VAL A 142 -5.35 31.46 26.58
C VAL A 142 -6.74 30.95 26.96
N LEU A 143 -7.44 30.27 26.04
CA LEU A 143 -8.77 29.69 26.33
C LEU A 143 -8.70 28.61 27.41
N LYS A 144 -7.61 27.84 27.47
CA LYS A 144 -7.41 26.83 28.50
C LYS A 144 -7.21 27.49 29.86
N GLU A 145 -6.36 28.50 29.95
CA GLU A 145 -6.10 29.26 31.17
C GLU A 145 -7.39 29.90 31.72
N GLN A 146 -8.20 30.53 30.86
CA GLN A 146 -9.50 31.11 31.27
C GLN A 146 -10.45 30.06 31.85
N ARG A 147 -10.52 28.87 31.25
CA ARG A 147 -11.34 27.75 31.76
C ARG A 147 -10.82 27.22 33.07
N GLU A 148 -9.49 27.13 33.23
CA GLU A 148 -8.88 26.67 34.47
C GLU A 148 -9.11 27.68 35.60
N MET A 149 -8.98 28.98 35.34
CA MET A 149 -9.33 30.04 36.30
C MET A 149 -10.79 29.97 36.73
N SER A 150 -11.73 29.87 35.77
CA SER A 150 -13.17 29.78 36.08
C SER A 150 -13.47 28.53 36.94
N LYS A 151 -12.85 27.39 36.63
CA LYS A 151 -13.00 26.17 37.43
C LYS A 151 -12.41 26.30 38.82
N GLN A 152 -11.25 26.96 38.96
CA GLN A 152 -10.64 27.21 40.26
C GLN A 152 -11.56 28.07 41.12
N GLU A 153 -12.13 29.14 40.57
CA GLU A 153 -13.09 30.02 41.26
C GLU A 153 -14.34 29.24 41.71
N GLU A 154 -14.92 28.39 40.85
CA GLU A 154 -16.06 27.55 41.20
C GLU A 154 -15.74 26.54 42.32
N VAL A 155 -14.55 25.93 42.28
CA VAL A 155 -14.11 24.98 43.31
C VAL A 155 -13.86 25.70 44.63
N GLU A 156 -13.21 26.87 44.61
CA GLU A 156 -13.00 27.67 45.80
C GLU A 156 -14.31 28.15 46.44
N ALA A 157 -15.29 28.55 45.63
CA ALA A 157 -16.62 28.91 46.10
C ALA A 157 -17.31 27.73 46.81
N LYS A 158 -17.25 26.53 46.22
CA LYS A 158 -17.78 25.29 46.83
C LYS A 158 -17.07 24.96 48.13
N VAL A 159 -15.74 25.02 48.16
CA VAL A 159 -14.94 24.77 49.38
C VAL A 159 -15.27 25.79 50.47
N ARG A 160 -15.50 27.05 50.13
CA ARG A 160 -15.89 28.09 51.09
C ARG A 160 -17.27 27.81 51.69
N ALA A 161 -18.26 27.47 50.86
CA ALA A 161 -19.60 27.09 51.32
C ALA A 161 -19.55 25.85 52.23
N GLU A 162 -18.75 24.83 51.87
CA GLU A 162 -18.58 23.62 52.67
C GLU A 162 -17.90 23.91 54.01
N LYS A 163 -16.90 24.81 54.04
CA LYS A 163 -16.27 25.27 55.29
C LYS A 163 -17.28 25.96 56.22
N GLU A 164 -18.22 26.71 55.68
CA GLU A 164 -19.30 27.33 56.46
C GLU A 164 -20.27 26.27 56.99
N GLN A 165 -20.69 25.32 56.15
CA GLN A 165 -21.59 24.22 56.53
C GLN A 165 -20.97 23.26 57.54
N SER A 166 -19.66 23.04 57.48
CA SER A 166 -18.96 22.12 58.38
C SER A 166 -19.01 22.54 59.85
N LYS A 167 -19.23 23.83 60.13
CA LYS A 167 -19.47 24.33 61.49
C LYS A 167 -20.77 23.80 62.09
N THR A 168 -21.73 23.41 61.25
CA THR A 168 -23.03 22.88 61.65
C THR A 168 -23.00 21.34 61.79
N PHE A 169 -21.89 20.68 61.45
CA PHE A 169 -21.80 19.23 61.55
C PHE A 169 -21.78 18.75 63.01
N ILE A 170 -22.40 17.59 63.23
CA ILE A 170 -22.49 16.98 64.56
C ILE A 170 -21.15 16.28 64.84
N THR A 171 -20.40 16.82 65.80
CA THR A 171 -19.17 16.20 66.33
C THR A 171 -19.48 15.37 67.57
N ARG A 172 -18.54 14.52 68.01
CA ARG A 172 -18.71 13.64 69.20
C ARG A 172 -19.16 14.40 70.46
N GLU A 173 -18.77 15.67 70.57
CA GLU A 173 -19.07 16.54 71.71
C GLU A 173 -20.49 17.14 71.65
N ASN A 174 -21.09 17.25 70.46
CA ASN A 174 -22.41 17.86 70.23
C ASN A 174 -23.52 16.82 69.92
N ILE A 175 -23.23 15.53 70.04
CA ILE A 175 -24.17 14.45 69.68
C ILE A 175 -25.44 14.49 70.54
N ASP A 176 -25.31 14.51 71.87
CA ASP A 176 -26.47 14.38 72.75
C ASP A 176 -27.46 15.55 72.58
N LYS A 177 -26.93 16.78 72.46
CA LYS A 177 -27.72 17.99 72.20
C LYS A 177 -28.43 17.96 70.85
N ALA A 178 -27.78 17.42 69.82
CA ALA A 178 -28.39 17.32 68.49
C ALA A 178 -29.54 16.29 68.48
N ILE A 179 -29.42 15.18 69.22
CA ILE A 179 -30.49 14.18 69.36
C ILE A 179 -31.72 14.79 70.05
N GLU A 180 -31.52 15.53 71.15
CA GLU A 180 -32.62 16.19 71.85
C GLU A 180 -33.34 17.21 70.95
N LEU A 181 -32.59 18.06 70.23
CA LEU A 181 -33.17 19.05 69.32
C LEU A 181 -33.98 18.39 68.20
N ALA A 182 -33.48 17.28 67.62
CA ALA A 182 -34.18 16.54 66.58
C ALA A 182 -35.48 15.90 67.07
N LEU A 183 -35.54 15.46 68.33
CA LEU A 183 -36.77 14.94 68.95
C LEU A 183 -37.79 16.05 69.23
N VAL A 184 -37.32 17.23 69.65
CA VAL A 184 -38.17 18.39 69.96
C VAL A 184 -38.75 19.03 68.70
N GLN A 185 -37.97 19.11 67.63
CA GLN A 185 -38.37 19.78 66.38
C GLN A 185 -38.40 18.82 65.18
N PRO A 186 -39.49 18.05 65.00
CA PRO A 186 -39.66 17.20 63.82
C PRO A 186 -39.83 18.07 62.56
N THR A 187 -38.95 17.87 61.58
CA THR A 187 -38.99 18.60 60.30
C THR A 187 -39.65 17.74 59.21
N SER A 188 -40.70 18.24 58.56
CA SER A 188 -41.41 17.57 57.47
C SER A 188 -40.92 18.08 56.11
N TYR A 189 -40.52 17.16 55.23
CA TYR A 189 -40.13 17.45 53.84
C TYR A 189 -41.30 17.30 52.85
N ASN A 190 -42.50 16.98 53.32
CA ASN A 190 -43.66 16.76 52.44
C ASN A 190 -44.13 18.09 51.83
N PHE A 191 -44.19 18.14 50.51
CA PHE A 191 -44.79 19.24 49.76
C PHE A 191 -45.57 18.68 48.56
N ALA A 192 -46.63 19.39 48.17
CA ALA A 192 -47.39 19.10 46.96
C ALA A 192 -46.98 20.06 45.84
N LEU A 193 -47.17 19.62 44.59
CA LEU A 193 -46.94 20.42 43.39
C LEU A 193 -48.24 20.55 42.62
N ASP A 194 -48.60 21.77 42.25
CA ASP A 194 -49.72 22.02 41.37
C ASP A 194 -49.37 21.75 39.91
N ARG A 195 -50.39 21.72 39.05
CA ARG A 195 -50.22 21.63 37.58
C ARG A 195 -49.40 22.80 37.01
N ASP A 196 -49.40 23.95 37.67
CA ASP A 196 -48.61 25.13 37.30
C ASP A 196 -47.19 25.12 37.90
N GLY A 197 -46.81 24.07 38.63
CA GLY A 197 -45.49 23.92 39.24
C GLY A 197 -45.28 24.66 40.56
N ASN A 198 -46.35 25.22 41.15
CA ASN A 198 -46.28 25.89 42.45
C ASN A 198 -46.12 24.86 43.59
N ILE A 199 -45.22 25.15 44.54
CA ILE A 199 -44.89 24.28 45.68
C ILE A 199 -45.76 24.66 46.89
N HIS A 200 -46.56 23.73 47.39
CA HIS A 200 -47.37 23.89 48.61
C HIS A 200 -46.80 23.05 49.75
N ARG A 201 -46.35 23.71 50.83
CA ARG A 201 -45.82 23.07 52.05
C ARG A 201 -46.87 23.09 53.15
N ALA A 202 -47.02 21.98 53.87
CA ALA A 202 -48.07 21.80 54.89
C ALA A 202 -47.96 22.74 56.12
N ASN A 203 -46.80 23.37 56.34
CA ASN A 203 -46.51 24.16 57.55
C ASN A 203 -46.95 25.65 57.47
N ASN A 204 -47.49 26.11 56.34
CA ASN A 204 -47.95 27.50 56.14
C ASN A 204 -49.47 27.67 56.32
N SER A 205 -50.12 26.80 57.11
CA SER A 205 -51.58 26.82 57.33
C SER A 205 -52.01 27.63 58.56
N SER A 206 -51.32 28.73 58.87
CA SER A 206 -51.86 29.76 59.76
C SER A 206 -51.64 31.13 59.15
N THR A 207 -52.75 31.83 58.92
CA THR A 207 -52.87 33.24 58.46
C THR A 207 -53.02 33.44 56.95
N THR A 208 -54.24 33.21 56.44
CA THR A 208 -55.03 34.23 55.71
C THR A 208 -56.47 33.76 55.54
N ASP A 209 -57.26 33.83 56.62
CA ASP A 209 -58.72 33.97 56.50
C ASP A 209 -59.02 35.47 56.49
N ASN A 210 -59.21 36.04 55.29
CA ASN A 210 -59.93 37.31 55.11
C ASN A 210 -60.33 37.50 53.64
N SER A 211 -61.59 37.18 53.33
CA SER A 211 -62.51 37.88 52.40
C SER A 211 -63.72 36.95 52.11
N GLN A 212 -64.86 37.21 52.75
CA GLN A 212 -66.02 37.93 52.19
C GLN A 212 -66.72 37.19 51.05
N THR A 213 -67.93 36.68 51.31
CA THR A 213 -69.12 36.93 50.48
C THR A 213 -70.38 36.64 51.29
N ASN A 214 -71.23 37.68 51.40
CA ASN A 214 -72.70 37.72 51.59
C ASN A 214 -73.40 36.75 52.54
#